data_AF-A0A0F7N7F7-F1
#
_entry.id   AF-A0A0F7N7F7-F1
#
_cell.length_a   1.000
_cell.length_b   1.000
_cell.length_c   1.000
_cell.angle_alpha   90.00
_cell.angle_beta   90.00
_cell.angle_gamma   90.00
#
_symmetry.space_group_name_H-M   'P 1'
#
loop_
_entity.id
_entity.type
_entity.pdbx_description
1 polymer ?
#
loop_
_entity_poly.entity_id
_entity_poly.type
_entity_poly.pdbx_seq_one_letter_code
_entity_poly.pdbx_strand_id
1 'polypeptide(L)'
;MTHEHPTYILNDSVTAPDREAWFALPAGFTTLPLDALTASSDSADASRMREVVGDLLAGVPDGVGRQRVIGQLAGAQRMMLALREEGVVHCSLGLHRDDDGDGRLLTSFFTFRWQEISRAPRHLTAARAVAAGHDRIEVLDLPCGPAALGEVARSVAPGLGIAVERLLQIHAYLPHPDGSRIAVLTLTTPAPQRRAHYRAMLHDVAAHVSFDDPLVHLRTNV
;
A
#
# COMPACT_ATOMS: atom_id res chain seq x y z
N MET A 1 18.33 16.90 23.13
CA MET A 1 17.81 15.88 22.21
C MET A 1 17.20 16.63 21.05
N THR A 2 17.92 16.73 19.94
CA THR A 2 17.43 17.35 18.71
C THR A 2 16.35 16.45 18.14
N HIS A 3 15.11 16.91 18.17
CA HIS A 3 14.03 16.28 17.41
C HIS A 3 14.38 16.46 15.93
N GLU A 4 14.95 15.42 15.33
CA GLU A 4 15.04 15.33 13.88
C GLU A 4 13.61 15.34 13.35
N HIS A 5 13.22 16.40 12.67
CA HIS A 5 11.94 16.44 12.00
C HIS A 5 11.98 15.39 10.88
N PRO A 6 11.04 14.43 10.85
CA PRO A 6 11.00 13.46 9.76
C PRO A 6 10.84 14.19 8.43
N THR A 7 11.79 13.99 7.52
CA THR A 7 11.75 14.53 6.17
C THR A 7 10.72 13.74 5.36
N TYR A 8 9.59 14.38 5.04
CA TYR A 8 8.57 13.82 4.17
C TYR A 8 8.85 14.19 2.71
N ILE A 9 8.85 13.20 1.82
CA ILE A 9 8.90 13.43 0.38
C ILE A 9 7.46 13.53 -0.12
N LEU A 10 7.09 14.69 -0.66
CA LEU A 10 5.80 14.87 -1.31
C LEU A 10 5.81 14.13 -2.65
N ASN A 11 4.85 13.23 -2.81
CA ASN A 11 4.60 12.57 -4.09
C ASN A 11 3.78 13.51 -4.98
N ASP A 12 4.05 13.55 -6.29
CA ASP A 12 3.31 14.37 -7.27
C ASP A 12 1.78 14.17 -7.20
N SER A 13 1.37 12.98 -6.78
CA SER A 13 -0.03 12.61 -6.62
C SER A 13 -0.76 13.42 -5.52
N VAL A 14 -0.04 14.11 -4.64
CA VAL A 14 -0.59 14.99 -3.59
C VAL A 14 -1.44 16.13 -4.16
N THR A 15 -1.15 16.56 -5.39
CA THR A 15 -1.90 17.66 -6.05
C THR A 15 -3.00 17.17 -6.99
N ALA A 16 -3.29 15.86 -7.04
CA ALA A 16 -4.31 15.32 -7.93
C ALA A 16 -5.72 15.85 -7.55
N PRO A 17 -6.51 16.33 -8.52
CA PRO A 17 -7.79 16.99 -8.26
C PRO A 17 -8.89 16.05 -7.74
N ASP A 18 -8.73 14.75 -7.92
CA ASP A 18 -9.62 13.67 -7.48
C ASP A 18 -9.14 13.00 -6.18
N ARG A 19 -8.21 13.62 -5.46
CA ARG A 19 -7.64 13.07 -4.23
C ARG A 19 -8.66 13.08 -3.10
N GLU A 20 -8.97 11.89 -2.58
CA GLU A 20 -9.93 11.71 -1.50
C GLU A 20 -9.29 11.46 -0.12
N ALA A 21 -7.99 11.18 -0.09
CA ALA A 21 -7.22 11.00 1.15
C ALA A 21 -5.72 11.20 0.95
N TRP A 22 -5.07 11.85 1.91
CA TRP A 22 -3.61 12.03 1.97
C TRP A 22 -3.03 11.09 3.02
N PHE A 23 -1.83 10.58 2.76
CA PHE A 23 -1.10 9.73 3.71
C PHE A 23 0.40 9.87 3.49
N ALA A 24 1.18 9.50 4.49
CA ALA A 24 2.63 9.46 4.42
C ALA A 24 3.12 8.03 4.67
N LEU A 25 4.13 7.61 3.92
CA LEU A 25 4.86 6.37 4.17
C LEU A 25 6.25 6.70 4.72
N PRO A 26 6.81 5.84 5.60
CA PRO A 26 8.20 5.93 6.00
C PRO A 26 9.15 5.86 4.79
N ALA A 27 10.39 6.28 5.00
CA ALA A 27 11.45 6.03 4.02
C ALA A 27 11.58 4.52 3.72
N GLY A 28 12.03 4.18 2.52
CA GLY A 28 12.23 2.79 2.08
C GLY A 28 11.05 2.18 1.32
N PHE A 29 9.95 2.93 1.10
CA PHE A 29 8.86 2.51 0.20
C PHE A 29 9.04 3.04 -1.21
N THR A 30 8.96 2.14 -2.19
CA THR A 30 8.93 2.44 -3.62
C THR A 30 7.53 2.21 -4.16
N THR A 31 6.88 3.27 -4.63
CA THR A 31 5.56 3.20 -5.27
C THR A 31 5.63 2.36 -6.54
N LEU A 32 4.71 1.39 -6.67
CA LEU A 32 4.54 0.66 -7.91
C LEU A 32 3.63 1.46 -8.86
N PRO A 33 3.94 1.52 -10.17
CA PRO A 33 3.19 2.35 -11.11
C PRO A 33 1.87 1.67 -11.51
N LEU A 34 0.92 1.63 -10.57
CA LEU A 34 -0.37 0.94 -10.71
C LEU A 34 -1.13 1.39 -11.96
N ASP A 35 -1.25 2.70 -12.19
CA ASP A 35 -1.96 3.23 -13.36
C ASP A 35 -1.28 2.82 -14.66
N ALA A 36 0.04 3.00 -14.79
CA ALA A 36 0.74 2.65 -16.02
C ALA A 36 0.73 1.14 -16.29
N LEU A 37 0.72 0.29 -15.25
CA LEU A 37 0.66 -1.17 -15.40
C LEU A 37 -0.75 -1.72 -15.68
N THR A 38 -1.79 -0.90 -15.46
CA THR A 38 -3.20 -1.29 -15.68
C THR A 38 -3.89 -0.44 -16.75
N ALA A 39 -3.17 0.49 -17.37
CA ALA A 39 -3.69 1.36 -18.41
C ALA A 39 -4.16 0.53 -19.61
N SER A 40 -5.26 0.97 -20.24
CA SER A 40 -5.73 0.35 -21.49
C SER A 40 -4.66 0.44 -22.58
N SER A 41 -4.60 -0.55 -23.46
CA SER A 41 -3.57 -0.68 -24.51
C SER A 41 -3.38 0.58 -25.35
N ASP A 42 -4.46 1.35 -25.50
CA ASP A 42 -4.59 2.50 -26.40
C ASP A 42 -4.31 3.83 -25.69
N SER A 43 -4.00 3.81 -24.39
CA SER A 43 -3.66 5.01 -23.63
C SER A 43 -2.23 5.52 -23.89
N ALA A 44 -2.02 6.81 -23.64
CA ALA A 44 -0.69 7.42 -23.65
C ALA A 44 0.26 6.76 -22.62
N ASP A 45 -0.28 6.35 -21.46
CA ASP A 45 0.48 5.68 -20.41
C ASP A 45 0.92 4.27 -20.81
N ALA A 46 0.05 3.50 -21.47
CA ALA A 46 0.43 2.20 -22.03
C ALA A 46 1.50 2.32 -23.12
N SER A 47 1.48 3.42 -23.88
CA SER A 47 2.49 3.70 -24.91
C SER A 47 3.85 4.00 -24.29
N ARG A 48 3.89 4.86 -23.25
CA ARG A 48 5.11 5.13 -22.47
C ARG A 48 5.66 3.88 -21.78
N MET A 49 4.78 3.05 -21.19
CA MET A 49 5.19 1.80 -20.56
C MET A 49 5.77 0.82 -21.59
N ARG A 50 5.18 0.73 -22.79
CA ARG A 50 5.71 -0.11 -23.89
C ARG A 50 7.10 0.33 -24.35
N GLU A 51 7.36 1.64 -24.40
CA GLU A 51 8.68 2.19 -24.74
C GLU A 51 9.74 1.79 -23.70
N VAL A 52 9.47 2.06 -22.41
CA VAL A 52 10.38 1.69 -21.31
C VAL A 52 10.64 0.19 -21.25
N VAL A 53 9.60 -0.63 -21.43
CA VAL A 53 9.73 -2.09 -21.48
C VAL A 53 10.51 -2.52 -22.73
N GLY A 54 10.30 -1.85 -23.86
CA GLY A 54 11.05 -2.06 -25.10
C GLY A 54 12.56 -1.86 -24.90
N ASP A 55 12.94 -0.75 -24.27
CA ASP A 55 14.33 -0.44 -23.94
C ASP A 55 14.94 -1.47 -22.98
N LEU A 56 14.17 -1.87 -21.94
CA LEU A 56 14.61 -2.92 -21.02
C LEU A 56 14.84 -4.25 -21.74
N LEU A 57 13.96 -4.62 -22.66
CA LEU A 57 14.05 -5.86 -23.42
C LEU A 57 15.14 -5.81 -24.49
N ALA A 58 15.52 -4.63 -25.00
CA ALA A 58 16.61 -4.48 -25.96
C ALA A 58 17.97 -4.90 -25.36
N GLY A 59 18.13 -4.80 -24.04
CA GLY A 59 19.31 -5.26 -23.31
C GLY A 59 19.33 -6.77 -23.00
N VAL A 60 18.26 -7.51 -23.30
CA VAL A 60 18.14 -8.94 -22.98
C VAL A 60 18.40 -9.77 -24.25
N PRO A 61 19.37 -10.70 -24.24
CA PRO A 61 19.62 -11.58 -25.38
C PRO A 61 18.36 -12.33 -25.83
N ASP A 62 18.16 -12.43 -27.15
CA ASP A 62 17.02 -13.13 -27.73
C ASP A 62 16.96 -14.61 -27.28
N GLY A 63 15.73 -15.13 -27.14
CA GLY A 63 15.46 -16.51 -26.74
C GLY A 63 14.76 -16.64 -25.39
N VAL A 64 15.08 -17.70 -24.65
CA VAL A 64 14.34 -18.11 -23.44
C VAL A 64 14.37 -17.05 -22.33
N GLY A 65 15.47 -16.30 -22.21
CA GLY A 65 15.61 -15.21 -21.23
C GLY A 65 14.61 -14.08 -21.47
N ARG A 66 14.53 -13.60 -22.72
CA ARG A 66 13.57 -12.57 -23.13
C ARG A 66 12.12 -13.01 -22.90
N GLN A 67 11.78 -14.26 -23.25
CA GLN A 67 10.43 -14.79 -23.05
C GLN A 67 10.06 -14.91 -21.56
N ARG A 68 11.02 -15.24 -20.69
CA ARG A 68 10.82 -15.28 -19.24
C ARG A 68 10.52 -13.90 -18.68
N VAL A 69 11.26 -12.86 -19.09
CA VAL A 69 11.03 -11.47 -18.66
C VAL A 69 9.65 -11.00 -19.09
N ILE A 70 9.26 -11.25 -20.35
CA ILE A 70 7.92 -10.93 -20.86
C ILE A 70 6.83 -11.63 -20.03
N GLY A 71 7.01 -12.93 -19.74
CA GLY A 71 6.06 -13.69 -18.92
C GLY A 71 5.93 -13.15 -17.49
N GLN A 72 7.03 -12.76 -16.86
CA GLN A 72 7.03 -12.15 -15.53
C GLN A 72 6.31 -10.79 -15.52
N LEU A 73 6.56 -9.96 -16.53
CA LEU A 73 5.89 -8.66 -16.67
C LEU A 73 4.38 -8.83 -16.87
N ALA A 74 3.95 -9.73 -17.75
CA ALA A 74 2.54 -10.04 -17.94
C ALA A 74 1.88 -10.58 -16.67
N GLY A 75 2.62 -11.38 -15.88
CA GLY A 75 2.20 -11.80 -14.55
C GLY A 75 1.99 -10.63 -13.59
N ALA A 76 2.95 -9.72 -13.51
CA ALA A 76 2.87 -8.52 -12.68
C ALA A 76 1.70 -7.62 -13.09
N GLN A 77 1.48 -7.39 -14.40
CA GLN A 77 0.35 -6.62 -14.91
C GLN A 77 -1.00 -7.21 -14.50
N ARG A 78 -1.17 -8.53 -14.65
CA ARG A 78 -2.41 -9.22 -14.20
C ARG A 78 -2.64 -9.07 -12.70
N MET A 79 -1.58 -9.16 -11.90
CA MET A 79 -1.69 -8.95 -10.45
C MET A 79 -2.05 -7.50 -10.10
N MET A 80 -1.45 -6.52 -10.78
CA MET A 80 -1.81 -5.11 -10.59
C MET A 80 -3.26 -4.83 -11.00
N LEU A 81 -3.74 -5.45 -12.08
CA LEU A 81 -5.13 -5.35 -12.52
C LEU A 81 -6.08 -5.92 -11.47
N ALA A 82 -5.78 -7.12 -10.95
CA ALA A 82 -6.57 -7.72 -9.88
C ALA A 82 -6.62 -6.85 -8.61
N LEU A 83 -5.50 -6.21 -8.24
CA LEU A 83 -5.50 -5.25 -7.12
C LEU A 83 -6.40 -4.05 -7.41
N ARG A 84 -6.35 -3.50 -8.63
CA ARG A 84 -7.18 -2.36 -9.03
C ARG A 84 -8.67 -2.72 -9.03
N GLU A 85 -9.04 -3.92 -9.49
CA GLU A 85 -10.40 -4.45 -9.44
C GLU A 85 -10.91 -4.59 -7.99
N GLU A 86 -10.02 -4.89 -7.04
CA GLU A 86 -10.29 -4.91 -5.60
C GLU A 86 -10.28 -3.51 -4.93
N GLY A 87 -10.28 -2.44 -5.74
CA GLY A 87 -10.35 -1.06 -5.26
C GLY A 87 -9.02 -0.49 -4.72
N VAL A 88 -7.89 -1.15 -4.96
CA VAL A 88 -6.57 -0.61 -4.61
C VAL A 88 -6.28 0.60 -5.49
N VAL A 89 -5.97 1.72 -4.84
CA VAL A 89 -5.63 3.00 -5.47
C VAL A 89 -4.16 3.36 -5.30
N HIS A 90 -3.45 2.67 -4.41
CA HIS A 90 -2.00 2.78 -4.26
C HIS A 90 -1.41 1.46 -3.79
N CYS A 91 -0.24 1.11 -4.33
CA CYS A 91 0.58 0.04 -3.80
C CYS A 91 2.07 0.39 -3.86
N SER A 92 2.83 -0.11 -2.89
CA SER A 92 4.27 0.13 -2.80
C SER A 92 5.01 -1.05 -2.19
N LEU A 93 6.26 -1.21 -2.58
CA LEU A 93 7.18 -2.19 -2.00
C LEU A 93 8.09 -1.49 -1.00
N GLY A 94 8.06 -1.93 0.26
CA GLY A 94 8.97 -1.51 1.31
C GLY A 94 10.21 -2.40 1.39
N LEU A 95 11.37 -1.78 1.48
CA LEU A 95 12.67 -2.41 1.69
C LEU A 95 13.33 -1.73 2.88
N HIS A 96 13.42 -2.44 4.00
CA HIS A 96 13.81 -1.90 5.30
C HIS A 96 14.95 -2.70 5.89
N ARG A 97 15.87 -2.06 6.61
CA ARG A 97 16.89 -2.79 7.36
C ARG A 97 16.27 -3.38 8.63
N ASP A 98 16.63 -4.60 8.97
CA ASP A 98 16.23 -5.24 10.23
C ASP A 98 17.08 -4.72 11.39
N ASP A 99 16.77 -3.53 11.87
CA ASP A 99 17.53 -2.88 12.96
C ASP A 99 17.36 -3.61 14.32
N ASP A 100 16.26 -4.36 14.49
CA ASP A 100 15.99 -5.17 15.68
C ASP A 100 16.56 -6.61 15.56
N GLY A 101 17.25 -6.92 14.47
CA GLY A 101 17.68 -8.27 14.13
C GLY A 101 19.12 -8.38 13.66
N ASP A 102 19.33 -9.17 12.60
CA ASP A 102 20.66 -9.42 12.02
C ASP A 102 21.08 -8.35 11.00
N GLY A 103 20.30 -7.28 10.87
CA GLY A 103 20.54 -6.19 9.92
C GLY A 103 20.25 -6.54 8.47
N ARG A 104 19.65 -7.70 8.17
CA ARG A 104 19.26 -8.07 6.80
C ARG A 104 18.10 -7.21 6.31
N LEU A 105 17.91 -7.20 5.00
CA LEU A 105 16.81 -6.47 4.38
C LEU A 105 15.49 -7.22 4.57
N LEU A 106 14.51 -6.55 5.14
CA LEU A 106 13.13 -6.99 5.24
C LEU A 106 12.31 -6.39 4.10
N THR A 107 11.35 -7.15 3.61
CA THR A 107 10.43 -6.72 2.57
C THR A 107 9.02 -6.57 3.13
N SER A 108 8.30 -5.57 2.63
CA SER A 108 6.87 -5.41 2.89
C SER A 108 6.14 -4.94 1.64
N PHE A 109 4.87 -5.27 1.53
CA PHE A 109 4.00 -4.78 0.47
C PHE A 109 2.86 -3.99 1.12
N PHE A 110 2.77 -2.70 0.78
CA PHE A 110 1.75 -1.81 1.29
C PHE A 110 0.69 -1.58 0.20
N THR A 111 -0.58 -1.57 0.61
CA THR A 111 -1.69 -1.15 -0.24
C THR A 111 -2.61 -0.17 0.49
N PHE A 112 -3.14 0.78 -0.27
CA PHE A 112 -4.30 1.59 0.09
C PHE A 112 -5.43 1.17 -0.86
N ARG A 113 -6.58 0.77 -0.31
CA ARG A 113 -7.81 0.59 -1.09
C ARG A 113 -9.00 1.32 -0.50
N TRP A 114 -9.97 1.63 -1.35
CA TRP A 114 -11.31 2.03 -0.93
C TRP A 114 -12.23 0.83 -0.85
N GLN A 115 -13.09 0.82 0.16
CA GLN A 115 -14.16 -0.16 0.31
C GLN A 115 -15.48 0.54 0.59
N GLU A 116 -16.43 0.37 -0.33
CA GLU A 116 -17.80 0.85 -0.16
C GLU A 116 -18.53 0.08 0.94
N ILE A 117 -19.36 0.77 1.71
CA ILE A 117 -20.18 0.20 2.78
C ILE A 117 -21.57 0.82 2.80
N SER A 118 -22.51 0.10 3.41
CA SER A 118 -23.76 0.72 3.83
C SER A 118 -23.49 1.82 4.85
N ARG A 119 -24.18 2.95 4.71
CA ARG A 119 -23.94 4.13 5.53
C ARG A 119 -24.06 3.82 7.02
N ALA A 120 -23.03 4.14 7.80
CA ALA A 120 -23.00 3.85 9.23
C ALA A 120 -22.14 4.85 10.03
N PRO A 121 -22.38 5.01 11.35
CA PRO A 121 -21.51 5.81 12.22
C PRO A 121 -20.08 5.26 12.26
N ARG A 122 -19.10 6.17 12.23
CA ARG A 122 -17.67 5.84 12.07
C ARG A 122 -17.14 4.88 13.15
N HIS A 123 -17.46 5.11 14.43
CA HIS A 123 -17.04 4.21 15.52
C HIS A 123 -17.58 2.79 15.36
N LEU A 124 -18.84 2.64 14.91
CA LEU A 124 -19.44 1.33 14.68
C LEU A 124 -18.78 0.63 13.48
N THR A 125 -18.50 1.39 12.42
CA THR A 125 -17.81 0.89 11.23
C THR A 125 -16.40 0.39 11.57
N ALA A 126 -15.61 1.17 12.31
CA ALA A 126 -14.26 0.77 12.75
C ALA A 126 -14.31 -0.53 13.57
N ALA A 127 -15.18 -0.61 14.59
CA ALA A 127 -15.30 -1.81 15.42
C ALA A 127 -15.74 -3.04 14.62
N ARG A 128 -16.69 -2.90 13.69
CA ARG A 128 -17.17 -4.00 12.84
C ARG A 128 -16.11 -4.52 11.87
N ALA A 129 -15.27 -3.64 11.34
CA ALA A 129 -14.27 -4.00 10.33
C ALA A 129 -13.28 -5.07 10.84
N VAL A 130 -13.01 -5.06 12.14
CA VAL A 130 -12.07 -5.99 12.81
C VAL A 130 -12.78 -7.11 13.57
N ALA A 131 -14.10 -7.05 13.75
CA ALA A 131 -14.84 -7.96 14.63
C ALA A 131 -14.84 -9.43 14.16
N ALA A 132 -14.55 -9.71 12.89
CA ALA A 132 -14.54 -11.06 12.34
C ALA A 132 -13.24 -11.35 11.57
N GLY A 133 -12.54 -12.41 11.98
CA GLY A 133 -11.40 -12.95 11.24
C GLY A 133 -10.10 -12.16 11.41
N HIS A 134 -9.97 -11.38 12.48
CA HIS A 134 -8.72 -10.71 12.86
C HIS A 134 -8.26 -11.12 14.26
N ASP A 135 -6.95 -11.23 14.40
CA ASP A 135 -6.26 -11.33 15.68
C ASP A 135 -5.73 -9.95 16.10
N ARG A 136 -5.36 -9.80 17.38
CA ARG A 136 -4.71 -8.58 17.92
C ARG A 136 -5.42 -7.30 17.50
N ILE A 137 -6.71 -7.26 17.79
CA ILE A 137 -7.59 -6.15 17.46
C ILE A 137 -7.32 -4.99 18.40
N GLU A 138 -7.32 -3.78 17.85
CA GLU A 138 -7.19 -2.53 18.58
C GLU A 138 -8.11 -1.49 17.95
N VAL A 139 -8.85 -0.75 18.78
CA VAL A 139 -9.64 0.40 18.34
C VAL A 139 -8.86 1.65 18.73
N LEU A 140 -8.69 2.53 17.75
CA LEU A 140 -7.85 3.72 17.83
C LEU A 140 -8.70 4.97 17.67
N ASP A 141 -8.24 6.06 18.28
CA ASP A 141 -8.73 7.40 17.98
C ASP A 141 -7.56 8.17 17.35
N LEU A 142 -7.64 8.37 16.04
CA LEU A 142 -6.59 8.97 15.22
C LEU A 142 -6.96 10.42 14.86
N PRO A 143 -6.02 11.25 14.38
CA PRO A 143 -6.33 12.61 13.95
C PRO A 143 -7.46 12.69 12.89
N CYS A 144 -7.54 11.71 11.99
CA CYS A 144 -8.62 11.62 11.01
C CYS A 144 -9.95 11.11 11.59
N GLY A 145 -9.99 10.65 12.84
CA GLY A 145 -11.14 10.08 13.56
C GLY A 145 -10.93 8.62 13.98
N PRO A 146 -12.01 7.91 14.37
CA PRO A 146 -11.88 6.56 14.90
C PRO A 146 -11.41 5.59 13.83
N ALA A 147 -10.55 4.66 14.22
CA ALA A 147 -10.01 3.62 13.37
C ALA A 147 -9.94 2.28 14.09
N ALA A 148 -9.65 1.22 13.36
CA ALA A 148 -9.35 -0.07 13.94
C ALA A 148 -8.15 -0.73 13.25
N LEU A 149 -7.34 -1.43 14.03
CA LEU A 149 -6.16 -2.14 13.58
C LEU A 149 -6.32 -3.63 13.93
N GLY A 150 -6.00 -4.52 13.00
CA GLY A 150 -6.01 -5.96 13.25
C GLY A 150 -5.07 -6.71 12.33
N GLU A 151 -4.82 -7.97 12.68
CA GLU A 151 -3.85 -8.83 11.99
C GLU A 151 -4.49 -10.10 11.46
N VAL A 152 -3.96 -10.58 10.35
CA VAL A 152 -4.30 -11.89 9.80
C VAL A 152 -3.04 -12.62 9.33
N ALA A 153 -2.89 -13.87 9.74
CA ALA A 153 -1.90 -14.77 9.16
C ALA A 153 -2.47 -15.44 7.91
N ARG A 154 -1.77 -15.36 6.78
CA ARG A 154 -2.14 -16.05 5.54
C ARG A 154 -1.11 -17.12 5.21
N SER A 155 -1.57 -18.35 5.03
CA SER A 155 -0.73 -19.40 4.44
C SER A 155 -0.52 -19.11 2.96
N VAL A 156 0.71 -19.31 2.48
CA VAL A 156 1.03 -19.20 1.06
C VAL A 156 0.79 -20.56 0.40
N ALA A 157 0.07 -20.57 -0.73
CA ALA A 157 -0.18 -21.81 -1.45
C ALA A 157 1.15 -22.42 -1.97
N PRO A 158 1.36 -23.74 -1.82
CA PRO A 158 2.49 -24.41 -2.42
C PRO A 158 2.54 -24.19 -3.93
N GLY A 159 3.74 -23.98 -4.49
CA GLY A 159 3.92 -23.82 -5.95
C GLY A 159 3.91 -22.39 -6.49
N LEU A 160 3.71 -21.38 -5.63
CA LEU A 160 3.83 -19.97 -6.02
C LEU A 160 5.30 -19.49 -6.19
N GLY A 161 6.29 -20.35 -5.95
CA GLY A 161 7.71 -20.01 -6.05
C GLY A 161 8.19 -19.01 -4.98
N ILE A 162 7.37 -18.75 -3.97
CA ILE A 162 7.69 -17.88 -2.84
C ILE A 162 8.24 -18.76 -1.72
N ALA A 163 9.48 -18.51 -1.28
CA ALA A 163 10.16 -19.25 -0.21
C ALA A 163 9.67 -18.85 1.20
N VAL A 164 8.35 -18.70 1.36
CA VAL A 164 7.71 -18.23 2.59
C VAL A 164 6.42 -19.02 2.78
N GLU A 165 6.27 -19.66 3.92
CA GLU A 165 5.10 -20.50 4.21
C GLU A 165 3.89 -19.67 4.70
N ARG A 166 4.15 -18.51 5.32
CA ARG A 166 3.14 -17.67 5.94
C ARG A 166 3.48 -16.19 5.82
N LEU A 167 2.49 -15.41 5.40
CA LEU A 167 2.54 -13.96 5.39
C LEU A 167 1.79 -13.42 6.62
N LEU A 168 2.33 -12.37 7.23
CA LEU A 168 1.60 -11.53 8.16
C LEU A 168 0.97 -10.39 7.37
N GLN A 169 -0.34 -10.20 7.53
CA GLN A 169 -1.07 -9.03 7.05
C GLN A 169 -1.54 -8.23 8.25
N ILE A 170 -1.30 -6.93 8.22
CA ILE A 170 -1.78 -5.98 9.21
C ILE A 170 -2.70 -5.02 8.47
N HIS A 171 -3.89 -4.78 9.01
CA HIS A 171 -4.91 -3.97 8.39
C HIS A 171 -5.28 -2.81 9.31
N ALA A 172 -5.25 -1.59 8.79
CA ALA A 172 -5.86 -0.42 9.41
C ALA A 172 -7.13 -0.04 8.63
N TYR A 173 -8.24 0.08 9.33
CA TYR A 173 -9.54 0.47 8.80
C TYR A 173 -9.87 1.87 9.27
N LEU A 174 -9.99 2.81 8.33
CA LEU A 174 -10.26 4.21 8.59
C LEU A 174 -11.58 4.60 7.90
N PRO A 175 -12.70 4.58 8.64
CA PRO A 175 -13.99 5.01 8.11
C PRO A 175 -13.94 6.47 7.67
N HIS A 176 -14.34 6.70 6.42
CA HIS A 176 -14.38 8.02 5.83
C HIS A 176 -15.48 8.89 6.48
N PRO A 177 -15.33 10.23 6.52
CA PRO A 177 -16.30 11.12 7.16
C PRO A 177 -17.73 11.09 6.59
N ASP A 178 -17.91 10.73 5.31
CA ASP A 178 -19.24 10.59 4.69
C ASP A 178 -20.08 9.42 5.26
N GLY A 179 -19.40 8.46 5.90
CA GLY A 179 -19.96 7.24 6.44
C GLY A 179 -20.30 6.15 5.42
N SER A 180 -20.00 6.33 4.13
CA SER A 180 -20.32 5.38 3.05
C SER A 180 -19.14 4.57 2.56
N ARG A 181 -17.91 4.88 2.99
CA ARG A 181 -16.71 4.14 2.60
C ARG A 181 -15.69 4.03 3.72
N ILE A 182 -14.75 3.10 3.54
CA ILE A 182 -13.62 2.86 4.44
C ILE A 182 -12.34 2.88 3.61
N ALA A 183 -11.33 3.63 4.07
CA ALA A 183 -9.97 3.44 3.61
C ALA A 183 -9.37 2.23 4.34
N VAL A 184 -8.92 1.23 3.58
CA VAL A 184 -8.26 0.05 4.14
C VAL A 184 -6.79 0.10 3.75
N LEU A 185 -5.94 0.31 4.75
CA LEU A 185 -4.49 0.22 4.60
C LEU A 185 -4.06 -1.17 4.98
N THR A 186 -3.26 -1.82 4.13
CA THR A 186 -2.73 -3.16 4.41
C THR A 186 -1.23 -3.16 4.27
N LEU A 187 -0.54 -3.70 5.28
CA LEU A 187 0.88 -4.00 5.22
C LEU A 187 1.06 -5.52 5.29
N THR A 188 1.64 -6.10 4.24
CA THR A 188 1.91 -7.53 4.13
C THR A 188 3.41 -7.79 4.19
N THR A 189 3.85 -8.77 4.96
CA THR A 189 5.28 -9.11 5.10
C THR A 189 5.51 -10.63 5.21
N PRO A 190 6.62 -11.15 4.67
CA PRO A 190 7.07 -12.51 4.91
C PRO A 190 7.82 -12.72 6.23
N ALA A 191 7.99 -11.67 7.06
CA ALA A 191 8.71 -11.74 8.32
C ALA A 191 7.74 -11.62 9.53
N PRO A 192 6.90 -12.65 9.81
CA PRO A 192 5.93 -12.59 10.91
C PRO A 192 6.59 -12.47 12.30
N GLN A 193 7.87 -12.80 12.42
CA GLN A 193 8.66 -12.63 13.64
C GLN A 193 8.90 -11.15 13.98
N ARG A 194 8.79 -10.25 12.99
CA ARG A 194 8.91 -8.79 13.14
C ARG A 194 7.55 -8.09 13.27
N ARG A 195 6.54 -8.81 13.74
CA ARG A 195 5.16 -8.30 13.90
C ARG A 195 5.09 -6.93 14.57
N ALA A 196 5.74 -6.76 15.72
CA ALA A 196 5.64 -5.53 16.51
C ALA A 196 6.12 -4.30 15.70
N HIS A 197 7.25 -4.44 15.01
CA HIS A 197 7.79 -3.42 14.12
C HIS A 197 6.79 -3.03 13.01
N TYR A 198 6.27 -4.01 12.28
CA TYR A 198 5.32 -3.74 11.20
C TYR A 198 3.97 -3.21 11.68
N ARG A 199 3.53 -3.62 12.87
CA ARG A 199 2.30 -3.10 13.47
C ARG A 199 2.46 -1.63 13.84
N ALA A 200 3.57 -1.27 14.49
CA ALA A 200 3.90 0.11 14.80
C ALA A 200 4.01 0.96 13.52
N MET A 201 4.68 0.42 12.49
CA MET A 201 4.78 1.10 11.20
C MET A 201 3.41 1.40 10.58
N LEU A 202 2.49 0.43 10.53
CA LEU A 202 1.16 0.68 9.96
C LEU A 202 0.31 1.60 10.83
N HIS A 203 0.46 1.53 12.16
CA HIS A 203 -0.16 2.48 13.07
C HIS A 203 0.31 3.91 12.78
N ASP A 204 1.61 4.13 12.62
CA ASP A 204 2.17 5.45 12.31
C ASP A 204 1.69 5.97 10.95
N VAL A 205 1.63 5.11 9.93
CA VAL A 205 1.05 5.47 8.64
C VAL A 205 -0.41 5.87 8.79
N ALA A 206 -1.21 5.08 9.52
CA ALA A 206 -2.63 5.38 9.76
C ALA A 206 -2.82 6.71 10.50
N ALA A 207 -1.95 7.03 11.46
CA ALA A 207 -1.98 8.29 12.19
C ALA A 207 -1.69 9.52 11.31
N HIS A 208 -1.04 9.33 10.15
CA HIS A 208 -0.76 10.39 9.17
C HIS A 208 -1.75 10.41 7.99
N VAL A 209 -2.83 9.62 8.05
CA VAL A 209 -3.91 9.74 7.08
C VAL A 209 -4.73 11.00 7.36
N SER A 210 -5.10 11.72 6.31
CA SER A 210 -6.05 12.82 6.35
C SER A 210 -7.08 12.67 5.24
N PHE A 211 -8.34 12.96 5.53
CA PHE A 211 -9.42 13.07 4.53
C PHE A 211 -9.63 14.51 4.03
N ASP A 212 -8.96 15.47 4.67
CA ASP A 212 -8.91 16.87 4.27
C ASP A 212 -7.52 17.20 3.68
N ASP A 213 -7.44 18.13 2.72
CA ASP A 213 -6.17 18.53 2.09
C ASP A 213 -5.22 19.13 3.15
N PRO A 214 -4.13 18.43 3.51
CA PRO A 214 -3.20 18.89 4.54
C PRO A 214 -2.36 20.09 4.06
N LEU A 215 -2.30 20.36 2.75
CA LEU A 215 -1.53 21.44 2.15
C LEU A 215 -2.35 22.70 1.88
N VAL A 216 -3.63 22.74 2.28
CA VAL A 216 -4.50 23.90 2.04
C VAL A 216 -3.89 25.22 2.57
N HIS A 217 -3.18 25.15 3.70
CA HIS A 217 -2.50 26.29 4.33
C HIS A 217 -1.22 26.72 3.62
N LEU A 218 -0.59 25.84 2.83
CA LEU A 218 0.60 26.16 2.03
C LEU A 218 0.22 26.85 0.72
N ARG A 219 -0.99 26.61 0.22
CA ARG A 219 -1.52 27.19 -1.03
C ARG A 219 -2.10 28.59 -0.86
N THR A 220 -2.44 28.98 0.37
CA THR A 220 -3.05 30.29 0.69
C THR A 220 -2.05 31.40 0.97
N ASN A 221 -0.75 31.11 0.96
CA ASN A 221 0.33 32.08 1.18
C ASN A 221 1.03 32.53 -0.12
N VAL A 222 0.32 32.46 -1.27
CA VAL A 222 0.76 33.00 -2.56
C VAL A 222 -0.14 34.17 -2.96
#